data_AF-A0A2E1ZVV7-F1
#
_entry.id   AF-A0A2E1ZVV7-F1
#
_cell.length_a   1.000
_cell.length_b   1.000
_cell.length_c   1.000
_cell.angle_alpha   90.00
_cell.angle_beta   90.00
_cell.angle_gamma   90.00
#
_symmetry.space_group_name_H-M   'P 1'
#
loop_
_entity.id
_entity.type
_entity.pdbx_description
1 polymer ?
#
loop_
_entity_poly.entity_id
_entity_poly.type
_entity_poly.pdbx_seq_one_letter_code
_entity_poly.pdbx_strand_id
1 'polypeptide(L)'
;MSFSDKEIVCEECSQAFIFTAGEQEFFSSKGLQNLPRRCNVCRQKRKLSTGSNEENFSYGRAVSYSGKTPRRLHIAPCSGSKSLSPECQEYTEVPFMPRGDRPIYCSSCYNVMKNAEAEAEADEKIETSASSENDSDTKESILE
;
A
#
# COMPACT_ATOMS: atom_id res chain seq x y z
N MET A 1 -8.78 24.85 23.44
CA MET A 1 -10.01 24.20 23.90
C MET A 1 -9.60 22.90 24.57
N SER A 2 -10.01 22.64 25.81
CA SER A 2 -9.77 21.35 26.45
C SER A 2 -10.81 20.34 25.95
N PHE A 3 -10.36 19.26 25.33
CA PHE A 3 -11.23 18.17 24.90
C PHE A 3 -11.28 17.09 25.99
N SER A 4 -12.45 16.50 26.18
CA SER A 4 -12.68 15.40 27.13
C SER A 4 -13.29 14.22 26.39
N ASP A 5 -13.07 13.02 26.88
CA ASP A 5 -13.68 11.82 26.30
C ASP A 5 -15.21 11.91 26.32
N LYS A 6 -15.83 11.53 25.21
CA LYS A 6 -17.29 11.55 25.04
C LYS A 6 -17.77 10.20 24.54
N GLU A 7 -18.78 9.66 25.18
CA GLU A 7 -19.44 8.44 24.68
C GLU A 7 -20.53 8.80 23.66
N ILE A 8 -20.50 8.12 22.52
CA ILE A 8 -21.45 8.30 21.43
C ILE A 8 -21.93 6.95 20.90
N VAL A 9 -23.13 6.91 20.33
CA VAL A 9 -23.77 5.66 19.88
C VAL A 9 -23.53 5.43 18.40
N CYS A 10 -23.12 4.21 18.04
CA CYS A 10 -22.95 3.79 16.66
C CYS A 10 -24.30 3.64 15.95
N GLU A 11 -24.43 4.20 14.75
CA GLU A 11 -25.65 4.10 13.93
C GLU A 11 -25.91 2.68 13.37
N GLU A 12 -24.87 1.85 13.20
CA GLU A 12 -25.01 0.51 12.62
C GLU A 12 -25.19 -0.61 13.65
N CYS A 13 -24.41 -0.62 14.74
CA CYS A 13 -24.48 -1.67 15.75
C CYS A 13 -25.16 -1.22 17.06
N SER A 14 -25.59 0.04 17.16
CA SER A 14 -26.20 0.63 18.37
C SER A 14 -25.37 0.56 19.65
N GLN A 15 -24.09 0.15 19.56
CA GLN A 15 -23.18 0.12 20.70
C GLN A 15 -22.59 1.52 20.94
N ALA A 16 -22.44 1.87 22.21
CA ALA A 16 -21.70 3.06 22.62
C ALA A 16 -20.20 2.85 22.39
N PHE A 17 -19.52 3.90 21.92
CA PHE A 17 -18.07 3.94 21.77
C PHE A 17 -17.53 5.31 22.19
N ILE A 18 -16.25 5.35 22.54
CA ILE A 18 -15.60 6.54 23.08
C ILE A 18 -15.01 7.36 21.93
N PHE A 19 -15.45 8.60 21.80
CA PHE A 19 -14.80 9.64 21.02
C PHE A 19 -13.79 10.36 21.90
N THR A 20 -12.54 9.93 21.81
CA THR A 20 -11.48 10.34 22.74
C THR A 20 -11.11 11.81 22.56
N ALA A 21 -10.51 12.41 23.59
CA ALA A 21 -10.00 13.78 23.54
C ALA A 21 -9.03 14.00 22.35
N GLY A 22 -8.14 13.03 22.08
CA GLY A 22 -7.20 13.10 20.95
C GLY A 22 -7.88 13.05 19.58
N GLU A 23 -8.95 12.25 19.42
CA GLU A 23 -9.73 12.25 18.18
C GLU A 23 -10.50 13.57 17.99
N GLN A 24 -10.99 14.18 19.07
CA GLN A 24 -11.63 15.49 19.03
C GLN A 24 -10.67 16.60 18.61
N GLU A 25 -9.44 16.59 19.13
CA GLU A 25 -8.37 17.49 18.71
C GLU A 25 -8.06 17.33 17.22
N PHE A 26 -7.96 16.09 16.75
CA PHE A 26 -7.75 15.81 15.34
C PHE A 26 -8.86 16.39 14.46
N PHE A 27 -10.13 16.17 14.83
CA PHE A 27 -11.27 16.70 14.08
C PHE A 27 -11.27 18.23 14.06
N SER A 28 -10.98 18.86 15.20
CA SER A 28 -10.88 20.32 15.31
C SER A 28 -9.76 20.89 14.43
N SER A 29 -8.57 20.29 14.47
CA SER A 29 -7.40 20.74 13.67
C SER A 29 -7.62 20.65 12.16
N LYS A 30 -8.45 19.71 11.72
CA LYS A 30 -8.79 19.50 10.31
C LYS A 30 -10.04 20.27 9.87
N GLY A 31 -10.69 21.01 10.77
CA GLY A 31 -11.94 21.73 10.51
C GLY A 31 -13.14 20.80 10.30
N LEU A 32 -13.09 19.56 10.79
CA LEU A 32 -14.20 18.62 10.74
C LEU A 32 -15.16 18.91 11.90
N GLN A 33 -16.36 19.38 11.57
CA GLN A 33 -17.43 19.65 12.55
C GLN A 33 -18.34 18.44 12.81
N ASN A 34 -18.26 17.41 11.96
CA ASN A 34 -19.11 16.24 12.03
C ASN A 34 -18.53 15.19 12.99
N LEU A 35 -19.32 14.75 13.97
CA LEU A 35 -18.92 13.66 14.87
C LEU A 35 -18.89 12.30 14.16
N PRO A 36 -18.06 11.35 14.63
CA PRO A 36 -18.06 10.00 14.10
C PRO A 36 -19.44 9.32 14.29
N ARG A 37 -20.01 8.79 13.21
CA ARG A 37 -21.34 8.13 13.22
C ARG A 37 -21.28 6.63 13.50
N ARG A 38 -20.11 6.01 13.30
CA ARG A 38 -19.91 4.56 13.37
C ARG A 38 -18.70 4.24 14.22
N CYS A 39 -18.80 3.17 15.00
CA CYS A 39 -17.67 2.66 15.76
C CYS A 39 -16.58 2.09 14.84
N ASN A 40 -15.38 1.92 15.40
CA ASN A 40 -14.22 1.41 14.67
C ASN A 40 -14.46 0.04 14.02
N VAL A 41 -15.19 -0.85 14.69
CA VAL A 41 -15.53 -2.18 14.17
C VAL A 41 -16.43 -2.10 12.93
N CYS A 42 -17.50 -1.32 12.99
CA CYS A 42 -18.40 -1.10 11.86
C CYS A 42 -17.68 -0.40 10.69
N ARG A 43 -16.82 0.58 10.99
CA ARG A 43 -16.00 1.25 9.97
C ARG A 43 -15.05 0.28 9.27
N GLN A 44 -14.43 -0.64 10.01
CA GLN A 44 -13.55 -1.66 9.44
C GLN A 44 -14.32 -2.71 8.63
N LYS A 45 -15.44 -3.24 9.16
CA LYS A 45 -16.30 -4.20 8.44
C LYS A 45 -16.76 -3.64 7.10
N ARG A 46 -17.15 -2.37 7.05
CA ARG A 46 -17.56 -1.70 5.81
C ARG A 46 -16.40 -1.51 4.83
N LYS A 47 -15.21 -1.22 5.35
CA LYS A 47 -14.00 -1.14 4.52
C LYS A 47 -13.70 -2.50 3.87
N LEU A 48 -13.88 -3.59 4.61
CA LEU A 48 -13.70 -4.96 4.10
C LEU A 48 -14.79 -5.35 3.10
N SER A 49 -16.06 -5.04 3.38
CA SER A 49 -17.17 -5.35 2.45
C SER A 49 -17.12 -4.54 1.15
N THR A 50 -16.51 -3.35 1.19
CA THR A 50 -16.25 -2.55 -0.02
C THR A 50 -14.95 -2.99 -0.71
N GLY A 51 -14.10 -3.76 -0.04
CA GLY A 51 -12.78 -4.18 -0.50
C GLY A 51 -12.69 -5.61 -1.05
N SER A 52 -13.77 -6.41 -1.00
CA SER A 52 -13.74 -7.83 -1.39
C SER A 52 -13.80 -8.08 -2.91
N ASN A 53 -13.63 -7.05 -3.74
CA ASN A 53 -13.28 -7.22 -5.15
C ASN A 53 -11.76 -7.00 -5.30
N GLU A 54 -11.02 -7.84 -4.57
CA GLU A 54 -9.56 -7.86 -4.47
C GLU A 54 -8.97 -8.72 -5.60
N GLU A 55 -9.56 -8.65 -6.79
CA GLU A 55 -8.91 -9.10 -8.02
C GLU A 55 -8.02 -7.94 -8.50
N ASN A 56 -6.80 -7.91 -7.97
CA ASN A 56 -5.59 -7.38 -8.60
C ASN A 56 -5.77 -6.22 -9.61
N PHE A 57 -5.88 -4.97 -9.14
CA PHE A 57 -5.33 -3.84 -9.90
C PHE A 57 -4.54 -2.89 -9.01
N SER A 58 -3.23 -3.10 -9.03
CA SER A 58 -2.16 -2.34 -8.40
C SER A 58 -1.92 -0.97 -9.07
N TYR A 59 -2.95 -0.12 -9.16
CA TYR A 59 -2.75 1.32 -9.44
C TYR A 59 -3.70 2.19 -8.62
N GLY A 60 -3.22 2.60 -7.44
CA GLY A 60 -3.62 3.86 -6.82
C GLY A 60 -4.92 3.82 -6.03
N ARG A 61 -4.75 3.84 -4.70
CA ARG A 61 -5.74 4.06 -3.64
C ARG A 61 -6.33 5.48 -3.68
N ALA A 62 -6.99 5.85 -4.77
CA ALA A 62 -7.86 7.02 -4.90
C ALA A 62 -8.69 6.93 -6.19
N VAL A 63 -9.67 6.03 -6.21
CA VAL A 63 -10.78 6.12 -7.17
C VAL A 63 -11.83 7.00 -6.51
N SER A 64 -11.94 8.22 -7.03
CA SER A 64 -12.97 9.25 -6.82
C SER A 64 -14.19 8.83 -5.98
N TYR A 65 -14.50 9.64 -4.95
CA TYR A 65 -15.63 9.58 -4.00
C TYR A 65 -17.04 9.51 -4.63
N SER A 66 -17.17 9.38 -5.96
CA SER A 66 -18.45 9.37 -6.67
C SER A 66 -18.55 8.36 -7.82
N GLY A 67 -17.58 7.46 -8.03
CA GLY A 67 -17.74 6.25 -8.86
C GLY A 67 -18.36 6.36 -10.27
N LYS A 68 -18.50 7.56 -10.86
CA LYS A 68 -19.39 7.79 -12.01
C LYS A 68 -18.69 8.21 -13.30
N THR A 69 -17.37 8.35 -13.28
CA THR A 69 -16.61 8.54 -14.52
C THR A 69 -15.53 7.48 -14.60
N PRO A 70 -15.61 6.50 -15.52
CA PRO A 70 -14.48 5.63 -15.77
C PRO A 70 -13.29 6.53 -16.17
N ARG A 71 -12.13 6.30 -15.55
CA ARG A 71 -10.92 7.00 -16.01
C ARG A 71 -10.71 6.64 -17.47
N ARG A 72 -10.35 7.62 -18.30
CA ARG A 72 -9.93 7.34 -19.67
C ARG A 72 -8.66 6.51 -19.61
N LEU A 73 -8.73 5.30 -20.15
CA LEU A 73 -7.56 4.46 -20.37
C LEU A 73 -6.88 4.92 -21.66
N HIS A 74 -5.57 4.99 -21.63
CA HIS A 74 -4.73 5.35 -22.76
C HIS A 74 -4.03 4.10 -23.27
N ILE A 75 -4.08 3.88 -24.57
CA ILE A 75 -3.37 2.80 -25.23
C ILE A 75 -1.91 3.22 -25.38
N ALA A 76 -0.99 2.37 -24.95
CA ALA A 76 0.45 2.58 -25.08
C ALA A 76 1.15 1.29 -25.51
N PRO A 77 2.22 1.37 -26.33
CA PRO A 77 3.01 0.19 -26.68
C PRO A 77 3.82 -0.31 -25.48
N CYS A 78 3.90 -1.62 -25.31
CA CYS A 78 4.79 -2.25 -24.34
C CYS A 78 6.26 -2.05 -24.77
N SER A 79 7.14 -1.82 -23.80
CA SER A 79 8.58 -1.68 -24.01
C SER A 79 9.35 -3.00 -23.91
N GLY A 80 8.65 -4.12 -23.67
CA GLY A 80 9.26 -5.46 -23.54
C GLY A 80 10.00 -5.68 -22.23
N SER A 81 10.28 -6.95 -21.91
CA SER A 81 11.18 -7.32 -20.82
C SER A 81 12.30 -8.16 -21.41
N LYS A 82 13.54 -7.97 -20.93
CA LYS A 82 14.72 -8.68 -21.47
C LYS A 82 14.59 -10.20 -21.41
N SER A 83 13.82 -10.72 -20.46
CA SER A 83 13.72 -12.14 -20.13
C SER A 83 12.55 -12.88 -20.79
N LEU A 84 11.48 -12.21 -21.21
CA LEU A 84 10.34 -12.87 -21.86
C LEU A 84 10.33 -12.65 -23.38
N SER A 85 10.44 -11.39 -23.80
CA SER A 85 10.59 -11.01 -25.20
C SER A 85 11.15 -9.59 -25.27
N PRO A 86 12.33 -9.38 -25.87
CA PRO A 86 12.96 -8.07 -25.95
C PRO A 86 12.15 -7.06 -26.76
N GLU A 87 11.24 -7.52 -27.62
CA GLU A 87 10.34 -6.70 -28.43
C GLU A 87 8.89 -7.13 -28.24
N CYS A 88 8.38 -7.07 -27.01
CA CYS A 88 6.95 -7.19 -26.79
C CYS A 88 6.24 -6.00 -27.45
N GLN A 89 5.73 -6.19 -28.66
CA GLN A 89 5.02 -5.16 -29.45
C GLN A 89 3.52 -5.10 -29.13
N GLU A 90 3.10 -5.66 -27.99
CA GLU A 90 1.70 -5.67 -27.60
C GLU A 90 1.28 -4.31 -27.01
N TYR A 91 0.04 -3.92 -27.27
CA TYR A 91 -0.54 -2.70 -26.73
C TYR A 91 -1.16 -2.96 -25.36
N THR A 92 -0.97 -2.03 -24.42
CA THR A 92 -1.53 -2.12 -23.07
C THR A 92 -2.27 -0.85 -22.69
N GLU A 93 -3.26 -0.99 -21.81
CA GLU A 93 -4.12 0.10 -21.35
C GLU A 93 -3.62 0.65 -20.02
N VAL A 94 -3.29 1.94 -19.99
CA VAL A 94 -2.78 2.63 -18.80
C VAL A 94 -3.72 3.76 -18.37
N PRO A 95 -3.92 4.00 -17.05
CA PRO A 95 -4.83 5.03 -16.54
C PRO A 95 -4.22 6.44 -16.57
N PHE A 96 -2.99 6.59 -17.06
CA PHE A 96 -2.28 7.86 -17.17
C PHE A 96 -1.87 8.09 -18.62
N MET A 97 -1.79 9.36 -19.02
CA MET A 97 -1.34 9.70 -20.36
C MET A 97 0.17 9.40 -20.49
N PRO A 98 0.58 8.53 -21.44
CA PRO A 98 1.98 8.17 -21.62
C PRO A 98 2.79 9.39 -22.08
N ARG A 99 3.87 9.72 -21.36
CA ARG A 99 4.74 10.87 -21.66
C ARG A 99 6.05 10.53 -22.37
N GLY A 100 6.40 9.25 -22.46
CA GLY A 100 7.66 8.78 -23.07
C GLY A 100 8.87 8.77 -22.14
N ASP A 101 8.80 9.45 -20.98
CA ASP A 101 9.91 9.52 -20.02
C ASP A 101 10.18 8.19 -19.27
N ARG A 102 9.18 7.30 -19.20
CA ARG A 102 9.25 6.01 -18.50
C ARG A 102 8.73 4.89 -19.40
N PRO A 103 9.38 3.72 -19.42
CA PRO A 103 8.92 2.58 -20.18
C PRO A 103 7.61 2.05 -19.58
N ILE A 104 6.73 1.57 -20.46
CA ILE A 104 5.44 1.00 -20.09
C ILE A 104 5.50 -0.49 -20.38
N TYR A 105 5.06 -1.31 -19.43
CA TYR A 105 5.11 -2.76 -19.54
C TYR A 105 3.71 -3.34 -19.40
N CYS A 106 3.38 -4.35 -20.22
CA CYS A 106 2.21 -5.20 -19.98
C CYS A 106 2.40 -6.00 -18.69
N SER A 107 1.32 -6.52 -18.11
CA SER A 107 1.36 -7.23 -16.82
C SER A 107 2.36 -8.39 -16.80
N SER A 108 2.50 -9.12 -17.91
CA SER A 108 3.48 -10.22 -18.02
C SER A 108 4.92 -9.69 -17.96
N CYS A 109 5.27 -8.72 -18.80
CA CYS A 109 6.61 -8.12 -18.80
C CYS A 109 6.95 -7.43 -17.47
N TYR A 110 5.96 -6.74 -16.87
CA TYR A 110 6.13 -6.06 -15.58
C TYR A 110 6.40 -7.05 -14.45
N ASN A 111 5.65 -8.15 -14.37
CA ASN A 111 5.84 -9.16 -13.33
C ASN A 111 7.21 -9.81 -13.43
N VAL A 112 7.69 -10.11 -14.64
CA VAL A 112 9.01 -10.69 -14.82
C VAL A 112 10.10 -9.71 -14.40
N MET A 113 10.00 -8.43 -14.76
CA MET A 113 10.96 -7.41 -14.30
C MET A 113 10.94 -7.24 -12.79
N LYS A 114 9.75 -7.15 -12.20
CA LYS A 114 9.57 -7.02 -10.75
C LYS A 114 10.11 -8.22 -9.98
N ASN A 115 9.91 -9.44 -10.49
CA ASN A 115 10.42 -10.65 -9.85
C ASN A 115 11.94 -10.72 -9.96
N ALA A 116 12.53 -10.38 -11.12
CA ALA A 116 13.98 -10.33 -11.27
C ALA A 116 14.64 -9.29 -10.35
N GLU A 117 14.01 -8.11 -10.18
CA GLU A 117 14.45 -7.11 -9.20
C GLU A 117 14.33 -7.62 -7.76
N ALA A 118 13.23 -8.29 -7.42
CA ALA A 118 13.01 -8.86 -6.09
C ALA A 118 14.00 -10.00 -5.75
N GLU A 119 14.37 -10.83 -6.73
CA GLU A 119 15.39 -11.88 -6.59
C GLU A 119 16.77 -11.25 -6.35
N ALA A 120 17.15 -10.21 -7.10
CA ALA A 120 18.41 -9.49 -6.89
C ALA A 120 18.49 -8.80 -5.52
N GLU A 121 17.39 -8.19 -5.05
CA GLU A 121 17.31 -7.60 -3.70
C GLU A 121 17.33 -8.64 -2.58
N ALA A 122 16.91 -9.89 -2.85
CA ALA A 122 16.97 -10.97 -1.87
C ALA A 122 18.40 -11.50 -1.70
N ASP A 123 19.15 -11.64 -2.80
CA ASP A 123 20.56 -12.05 -2.76
C ASP A 123 21.44 -11.01 -2.04
N GLU A 124 21.20 -9.71 -2.22
CA GLU A 124 21.93 -8.64 -1.50
C GLU A 124 21.69 -8.68 0.02
N LYS A 125 20.48 -9.09 0.47
CA LYS A 125 20.18 -9.21 1.90
C LYS A 125 20.81 -10.45 2.55
N ILE A 126 21.06 -11.52 1.79
CA ILE A 126 21.73 -12.73 2.30
C ILE A 126 23.22 -12.46 2.59
N GLU A 127 23.87 -11.60 1.81
CA GLU A 127 25.28 -11.25 2.06
C GLU A 127 25.47 -10.35 3.29
N THR A 128 24.51 -9.47 3.59
CA THR A 128 24.57 -8.55 4.76
C THR A 128 24.28 -9.22 6.12
N SER A 129 23.66 -10.40 6.15
CA SER A 129 23.39 -11.14 7.38
C SER A 129 24.50 -12.13 7.76
N ALA A 130 25.40 -12.46 6.84
CA ALA A 130 26.52 -13.39 7.06
C ALA A 130 27.77 -12.74 7.69
N SER A 131 27.79 -11.42 7.86
CA SER A 131 28.97 -10.66 8.34
C SER A 131 28.90 -10.20 9.80
N SER A 132 27.88 -10.57 10.57
CA SER A 132 27.72 -10.17 11.98
C SER A 132 28.02 -11.25 13.04
N GLU A 133 28.58 -12.41 12.69
CA GLU A 133 28.75 -13.54 13.63
C GLU A 133 30.20 -13.95 13.95
N ASN A 134 31.23 -13.20 13.53
CA ASN A 134 32.63 -13.55 13.84
C ASN A 134 33.32 -12.46 14.67
N ASP A 135 32.94 -12.30 15.95
CA ASP A 135 33.77 -11.54 16.91
C ASP A 135 33.44 -11.88 18.38
N SER A 136 33.40 -13.17 18.72
CA SER A 136 33.53 -13.60 20.12
C SER A 136 33.89 -15.08 20.21
N ASP A 137 35.18 -15.41 20.28
CA ASP A 137 35.69 -16.53 21.09
C ASP A 137 37.19 -16.79 20.84
N THR A 138 38.05 -15.95 21.40
CA THR A 138 39.44 -16.35 21.75
C THR A 138 39.87 -15.65 23.04
N LYS A 139 39.22 -15.99 24.16
CA LYS A 139 39.74 -15.66 25.50
C LYS A 139 39.51 -16.81 26.47
N GLU A 140 40.27 -17.89 26.31
CA GLU A 140 40.70 -18.74 27.44
C GLU A 140 42.02 -19.43 27.08
N SER A 141 43.14 -18.85 27.51
CA SER A 141 44.41 -19.57 27.71
C SER A 141 45.45 -18.70 28.42
N ILE A 142 45.16 -18.22 29.64
CA ILE A 142 46.22 -17.82 30.58
C ILE A 142 45.84 -18.30 31.98
N LEU A 143 46.28 -19.51 32.30
CA LEU A 143 46.50 -19.99 33.66
C LEU A 143 47.77 -20.83 33.61
N GLU A 144 48.90 -20.20 33.91
CA GLU A 144 50.08 -20.76 34.59
C GLU A 144 50.86 -19.61 35.23
#